data_AF-A0A837IND5-F1
#
_entry.id   AF-A0A837IND5-F1
#
_cell.length_a   1.000
_cell.length_b   1.000
_cell.length_c   1.000
_cell.angle_alpha   90.00
_cell.angle_beta   90.00
_cell.angle_gamma   90.00
#
_symmetry.space_group_name_H-M   'P 1'
#
loop_
_entity.id
_entity.type
_entity.pdbx_description
1 polymer ?
#
loop_
_entity_poly.entity_id
_entity_poly.type
_entity_poly.pdbx_seq_one_letter_code
_entity_poly.pdbx_strand_id
1 'polypeptide(L)'
;MDHVAIMNKSFGDLIAKILSREKKIESRWSKNRVAPWGKVQPGDTIYFKNSGGPVIAMAEVEKIRQFEKKDFDKARKLFSVSNVWTKDKNYCVLMWLKNSKKVSPFKINKAGFGSAAAWLCYFNSPLIQS
;
A
#
# COMPACT_ATOMS: atom_id res chain seq x y z
N MET A 1 3.47 -8.35 10.53
CA MET A 1 3.92 -6.95 10.66
C MET A 1 2.80 -6.02 10.25
N ASP A 2 2.76 -4.81 10.79
CA ASP A 2 1.75 -3.82 10.41
C ASP A 2 2.34 -2.76 9.48
N HIS A 3 1.55 -2.36 8.51
CA HIS A 3 1.90 -1.30 7.56
C HIS A 3 0.80 -0.26 7.48
N VAL A 4 1.17 0.96 7.10
CA VAL A 4 0.20 2.00 6.78
C VAL A 4 0.44 2.49 5.36
N ALA A 5 -0.55 2.27 4.51
CA ALA A 5 -0.61 2.79 3.15
C ALA A 5 -1.34 4.14 3.15
N ILE A 6 -0.65 5.18 2.71
CA ILE A 6 -1.27 6.49 2.50
C ILE A 6 -1.73 6.58 1.06
N MET A 7 -3.03 6.82 0.89
CA MET A 7 -3.73 6.86 -0.37
C MET A 7 -3.80 8.30 -0.88
N ASN A 8 -3.58 8.47 -2.18
CA ASN A 8 -3.75 9.75 -2.85
C ASN A 8 -5.19 9.86 -3.38
N LYS A 9 -5.91 10.87 -2.89
CA LYS A 9 -7.30 11.15 -3.24
C LYS A 9 -7.50 11.47 -4.73
N SER A 10 -6.45 11.87 -5.46
CA SER A 10 -6.55 12.15 -6.91
C SER A 10 -6.89 10.92 -7.75
N PHE A 11 -6.75 9.70 -7.21
CA PHE A 11 -7.13 8.45 -7.87
C PHE A 11 -8.54 7.98 -7.49
N GLY A 12 -9.37 8.87 -6.92
CA GLY A 12 -10.70 8.56 -6.43
C GLY A 12 -10.69 7.86 -5.07
N ASP A 13 -11.83 7.28 -4.69
CA ASP A 13 -11.99 6.61 -3.39
C ASP A 13 -11.46 5.17 -3.42
N LEU A 14 -10.12 5.05 -3.42
CA LEU A 14 -9.45 3.76 -3.42
C LEU A 14 -9.75 2.93 -2.16
N ILE A 15 -10.02 3.57 -1.03
CA ILE A 15 -10.32 2.86 0.22
C ILE A 15 -11.70 2.22 0.13
N ALA A 16 -12.71 2.93 -0.38
CA ALA A 16 -14.01 2.33 -0.65
C ALA A 16 -13.92 1.12 -1.60
N LYS A 17 -13.10 1.20 -2.66
CA LYS A 17 -12.87 0.08 -3.58
C LYS A 17 -12.18 -1.12 -2.93
N ILE A 18 -11.29 -0.90 -1.96
CA ILE A 18 -10.67 -1.99 -1.18
C ILE A 18 -11.72 -2.65 -0.27
N LEU A 19 -12.55 -1.84 0.40
CA LEU A 19 -13.61 -2.31 1.28
C LEU A 19 -14.70 -3.09 0.53
N SER A 20 -15.07 -2.65 -0.68
CA SER A 20 -16.02 -3.36 -1.56
C SER A 20 -15.40 -4.59 -2.24
N ARG A 21 -14.08 -4.81 -2.11
CA ARG A 21 -13.30 -5.86 -2.79
C ARG A 21 -13.22 -5.72 -4.31
N GLU A 22 -13.66 -4.59 -4.87
CA GLU A 22 -13.41 -4.25 -6.29
C GLU A 22 -11.91 -4.15 -6.54
N LYS A 23 -11.19 -3.45 -5.65
CA LYS A 23 -9.73 -3.34 -5.68
C LYS A 23 -9.10 -4.44 -4.83
N LYS A 24 -8.69 -5.52 -5.49
CA LYS A 24 -8.05 -6.70 -4.86
C LYS A 24 -6.53 -6.59 -4.73
N ILE A 25 -5.90 -5.67 -5.45
CA ILE A 25 -4.46 -5.49 -5.45
C ILE A 25 -4.13 -4.06 -5.03
N GLU A 26 -3.26 -3.90 -4.03
CA GLU A 26 -2.55 -2.64 -3.79
C GLU A 26 -1.21 -2.65 -4.50
N SER A 27 -0.91 -1.59 -5.24
CA SER A 27 0.32 -1.48 -6.02
C SER A 27 1.15 -0.29 -5.57
N ARG A 28 2.47 -0.46 -5.49
CA ARG A 28 3.40 0.65 -5.26
C ARG A 28 4.51 0.59 -6.29
N TRP A 29 4.74 1.72 -6.95
CA TRP A 29 5.71 1.84 -8.02
C TRP A 29 6.65 2.99 -7.70
N SER A 30 7.96 2.74 -7.75
CA SER A 30 8.97 3.67 -7.26
C SER A 30 10.22 3.70 -8.13
N LYS A 31 10.96 4.81 -8.04
CA LYS A 31 12.31 4.96 -8.63
C LYS A 31 13.37 4.18 -7.87
N ASN A 32 13.22 4.13 -6.54
CA ASN A 32 14.19 3.56 -5.61
C ASN A 32 13.56 2.36 -4.87
N ARG A 33 14.40 1.50 -4.28
CA ARG A 33 13.96 0.41 -3.39
C ARG A 33 13.54 0.96 -2.04
N VAL A 34 12.34 1.51 -1.99
CA VAL A 34 11.71 2.06 -0.77
C VAL A 34 10.56 1.17 -0.35
N ALA A 35 10.17 1.25 0.93
CA ALA A 35 9.01 0.53 1.43
C ALA A 35 7.79 0.80 0.51
N PRO A 36 7.04 -0.25 0.11
CA PRO A 36 7.01 -1.62 0.65
C PRO A 36 8.06 -2.63 0.13
N TRP A 37 8.97 -2.25 -0.78
CA TRP A 37 9.93 -3.19 -1.38
C TRP A 37 10.76 -3.93 -0.32
N GLY A 38 10.75 -5.27 -0.38
CA GLY A 38 11.47 -6.15 0.55
C GLY A 38 11.02 -6.08 2.01
N LYS A 39 9.89 -5.43 2.32
CA LYS A 39 9.41 -5.22 3.70
C LYS A 39 8.08 -5.89 4.02
N VAL A 40 7.18 -5.99 3.05
CA VAL A 40 5.87 -6.62 3.23
C VAL A 40 5.97 -8.11 2.92
N GLN A 41 5.27 -8.94 3.69
CA GLN A 41 5.16 -10.39 3.56
C GLN A 41 3.70 -10.85 3.56
N PRO A 42 3.38 -12.03 3.00
CA PRO A 42 2.07 -12.66 3.21
C PRO A 42 1.75 -12.80 4.70
N GLY A 43 0.51 -12.49 5.08
CA GLY A 43 0.05 -12.45 6.48
C GLY A 43 0.20 -11.09 7.16
N ASP A 44 0.94 -10.14 6.57
CA ASP A 44 1.01 -8.77 7.11
C ASP A 44 -0.31 -8.04 6.99
N THR A 45 -0.56 -7.10 7.91
CA THR A 45 -1.74 -6.22 7.87
C THR A 45 -1.36 -4.88 7.26
N ILE A 46 -2.14 -4.42 6.29
CA ILE A 46 -2.05 -3.07 5.75
C ILE A 46 -3.26 -2.28 6.23
N TYR A 47 -2.99 -1.17 6.91
CA TYR A 47 -3.94 -0.14 7.28
C TYR A 47 -3.96 0.96 6.23
N PHE A 48 -5.14 1.50 5.93
CA PHE A 48 -5.34 2.48 4.87
C PHE A 48 -5.87 3.79 5.42
N LYS A 49 -5.22 4.89 5.02
CA LYS A 49 -5.69 6.25 5.24
C LYS A 49 -5.53 7.10 3.99
N ASN A 50 -6.40 8.08 3.81
CA ASN A 50 -6.13 9.16 2.87
C ASN A 50 -5.09 10.14 3.46
N SER A 51 -4.36 10.85 2.60
CA SER A 51 -3.49 11.94 3.06
C SER A 51 -4.29 12.95 3.90
N GLY A 52 -3.72 13.38 5.03
CA GLY A 52 -4.36 14.25 6.03
C GLY A 52 -5.47 13.58 6.89
N GLY A 53 -5.99 12.42 6.50
CA GLY A 53 -7.08 11.75 7.22
C GLY A 53 -6.63 10.70 8.25
N PRO A 54 -7.57 10.16 9.05
CA PRO A 54 -7.31 9.01 9.91
C PRO A 54 -7.18 7.72 9.09
N VAL A 55 -6.65 6.67 9.71
CA VAL A 55 -6.81 5.29 9.26
C VAL A 55 -8.26 4.89 9.44
N ILE A 56 -8.86 4.26 8.43
CA ILE A 56 -10.29 3.89 8.44
C ILE A 56 -10.57 2.48 7.93
N ALA A 57 -9.57 1.82 7.35
CA ALA A 57 -9.70 0.47 6.82
C ALA A 57 -8.43 -0.34 7.02
N MET A 58 -8.56 -1.66 6.97
CA MET A 58 -7.45 -2.59 6.93
C MET A 58 -7.73 -3.74 5.96
N ALA A 59 -6.67 -4.42 5.52
CA ALA A 59 -6.71 -5.69 4.81
C ALA A 59 -5.45 -6.50 5.13
N GLU A 60 -5.54 -7.82 4.97
CA GLU A 60 -4.40 -8.73 5.11
C GLU A 60 -3.77 -8.98 3.75
N VAL A 61 -2.45 -9.11 3.72
CA VAL A 61 -1.72 -9.46 2.50
C VAL A 61 -1.81 -10.96 2.26
N GLU A 62 -2.49 -11.34 1.19
CA GLU A 62 -2.60 -12.74 0.78
C GLU A 62 -1.34 -13.22 0.06
N LYS A 63 -0.86 -12.40 -0.88
CA LYS A 63 0.24 -12.75 -1.79
C LYS A 63 0.96 -11.49 -2.22
N ILE A 64 2.26 -11.62 -2.52
CA ILE A 64 3.10 -10.52 -2.99
C ILE A 64 3.84 -10.93 -4.25
N ARG A 65 4.00 -9.97 -5.17
CA ARG A 65 4.98 -10.03 -6.24
C ARG A 65 5.74 -8.72 -6.33
N GLN A 66 7.06 -8.84 -6.48
CA GLN A 66 7.96 -7.70 -6.62
C GLN A 66 8.65 -7.79 -7.98
N PHE A 67 8.71 -6.67 -8.69
CA PHE A 67 9.27 -6.61 -10.04
C PHE A 67 10.25 -5.46 -10.15
N GLU A 68 11.37 -5.73 -10.79
CA GLU A 68 12.26 -4.69 -11.30
C GLU A 68 11.82 -4.26 -12.70
N LYS A 69 12.36 -3.14 -13.18
CA LYS A 69 11.99 -2.53 -14.48
C LYS A 69 11.98 -3.53 -15.63
N LYS A 70 12.97 -4.42 -15.69
CA LYS A 70 13.11 -5.47 -16.71
C LYS A 70 11.93 -6.45 -16.77
N ASP A 71 11.15 -6.56 -15.69
CA ASP A 71 10.01 -7.47 -15.57
C ASP A 71 8.66 -6.73 -15.53
N PHE A 72 8.62 -5.42 -15.82
CA PHE A 72 7.38 -4.64 -15.73
C PHE A 72 6.27 -5.09 -16.68
N ASP A 73 6.59 -5.77 -17.79
CA ASP A 73 5.55 -6.38 -18.64
C ASP A 73 4.68 -7.38 -17.89
N LYS A 74 5.29 -8.17 -16.98
CA LYS A 74 4.56 -9.11 -16.12
C LYS A 74 3.68 -8.35 -15.11
N ALA A 75 4.21 -7.29 -14.52
CA ALA A 75 3.46 -6.45 -13.57
C ALA A 75 2.25 -5.76 -14.24
N ARG A 76 2.43 -5.23 -15.45
CA ARG A 76 1.37 -4.58 -16.23
C ARG A 76 0.26 -5.54 -16.64
N LYS A 77 0.60 -6.79 -16.99
CA LYS A 77 -0.41 -7.84 -17.25
C LYS A 77 -1.27 -8.17 -16.01
N LEU A 78 -0.71 -8.01 -14.81
CA LEU A 78 -1.40 -8.35 -13.56
C LEU A 78 -2.23 -7.20 -12.98
N PHE A 79 -1.81 -5.94 -13.17
CA PHE A 79 -2.43 -4.77 -12.55
C PHE A 79 -3.01 -3.76 -13.55
N SER A 80 -2.82 -3.97 -14.85
CA SER A 80 -3.35 -3.12 -15.94
C SER A 80 -2.98 -1.63 -15.79
N VAL A 81 -1.68 -1.34 -15.83
CA VAL A 81 -1.16 0.05 -15.82
C VAL A 81 -0.40 0.37 -17.10
N SER A 82 -0.47 1.61 -17.56
CA SER A 82 0.15 2.03 -18.82
C SER A 82 1.67 2.15 -18.73
N ASN A 83 2.35 1.94 -19.85
CA ASN A 83 3.80 2.16 -19.98
C ASN A 83 4.18 3.59 -19.59
N VAL A 84 3.38 4.56 -20.04
CA VAL A 84 3.59 6.00 -19.79
C VAL A 84 3.65 6.28 -18.29
N TRP A 85 2.77 5.67 -17.49
CA TRP A 85 2.73 5.88 -16.05
C TRP A 85 3.92 5.22 -15.32
N THR A 86 4.42 4.09 -15.86
CA THR A 86 5.56 3.35 -15.30
C THR A 86 6.94 3.80 -15.80
N LYS A 87 7.02 4.75 -16.75
CA LYS A 87 8.24 5.06 -17.52
C LYS A 87 9.46 5.42 -16.66
N ASP A 88 9.20 6.15 -15.58
CA ASP A 88 10.19 6.70 -14.67
C ASP A 88 10.33 5.84 -13.40
N LYS A 89 9.74 4.64 -13.36
CA LYS A 89 9.81 3.73 -12.21
C LYS A 89 10.80 2.60 -12.50
N ASN A 90 11.44 2.10 -11.45
CA ASN A 90 12.39 1.00 -11.52
C ASN A 90 11.95 -0.22 -10.71
N TYR A 91 11.02 -0.03 -9.77
CA TYR A 91 10.54 -1.07 -8.86
C TYR A 91 9.02 -1.03 -8.75
N CYS A 92 8.41 -2.21 -8.60
CA CYS A 92 6.99 -2.42 -8.42
C CYS A 92 6.75 -3.46 -7.33
N VAL A 93 5.82 -3.20 -6.43
CA VAL A 93 5.28 -4.17 -5.47
C VAL A 93 3.78 -4.28 -5.72
N LEU A 94 3.31 -5.49 -6.00
CA LEU A 94 1.89 -5.84 -6.07
C LEU A 94 1.54 -6.71 -4.86
N MET A 95 0.56 -6.27 -4.08
CA MET A 95 0.07 -6.93 -2.88
C MET A 95 -1.40 -7.30 -3.08
N TRP A 96 -1.69 -8.59 -3.14
CA TRP A 96 -3.06 -9.10 -3.15
C TRP A 96 -3.63 -9.00 -1.75
N LEU A 97 -4.83 -8.44 -1.65
CA LEU A 97 -5.51 -8.14 -0.40
C LEU A 97 -6.65 -9.13 -0.18
N LYS A 98 -6.74 -9.64 1.04
CA LYS A 98 -7.90 -10.41 1.53
C LYS A 98 -8.41 -9.81 2.84
N ASN A 99 -9.58 -10.25 3.27
CA ASN A 99 -10.17 -9.88 4.56
C ASN A 99 -10.27 -8.36 4.79
N SER A 100 -10.56 -7.60 3.74
CA SER A 100 -10.71 -6.14 3.86
C SER A 100 -11.92 -5.79 4.73
N LYS A 101 -11.71 -4.86 5.67
CA LYS A 101 -12.74 -4.40 6.61
C LYS A 101 -12.51 -2.97 7.08
N LYS A 102 -13.59 -2.31 7.49
CA LYS A 102 -13.53 -1.02 8.19
C LYS A 102 -12.93 -1.23 9.58
N VAL A 103 -12.26 -0.20 10.08
CA VAL A 103 -11.79 -0.12 11.47
C VAL A 103 -12.27 1.19 12.08
N SER A 104 -12.38 1.25 13.40
CA SER A 104 -12.62 2.51 14.11
C SER A 104 -11.54 3.52 13.72
N PRO A 105 -11.89 4.77 13.37
CA PRO A 105 -10.90 5.72 12.90
C PRO A 105 -9.83 6.03 13.94
N PHE A 106 -8.55 5.99 13.56
CA PHE A 106 -7.44 6.37 14.45
C PHE A 106 -6.33 7.13 13.71
N LYS A 107 -5.54 7.90 14.46
CA LYS A 107 -4.36 8.61 13.95
C LYS A 107 -3.12 7.76 14.14
N ILE A 108 -2.15 7.95 13.26
CA ILE A 108 -0.82 7.32 13.35
C ILE A 108 0.25 8.36 13.60
N ASN A 109 1.24 8.02 14.41
CA ASN A 109 2.41 8.87 14.64
C ASN A 109 3.41 8.69 13.48
N LYS A 110 3.67 9.76 12.72
CA LYS A 110 4.60 9.74 11.59
C LYS A 110 6.03 10.17 11.95
N ALA A 111 6.32 10.42 13.22
CA ALA A 111 7.67 10.80 13.68
C ALA A 111 8.70 9.77 13.19
N GLY A 112 9.81 10.25 12.62
CA GLY A 112 10.89 9.41 12.09
C GLY A 112 10.70 8.89 10.66
N PHE A 113 9.51 9.02 10.04
CA PHE A 113 9.27 8.54 8.67
C PHE A 113 9.44 9.63 7.58
N GLY A 114 9.51 10.91 7.97
CA GLY A 114 9.56 12.05 7.05
C GLY A 114 8.17 12.44 6.52
N SER A 115 8.01 13.72 6.17
CA SER A 115 6.73 14.31 5.76
C SER A 115 6.17 13.70 4.46
N ALA A 116 7.05 13.27 3.56
CA ALA A 116 6.70 12.73 2.25
C ALA A 116 6.49 11.20 2.21
N ALA A 117 6.59 10.48 3.34
CA ALA A 117 6.41 9.02 3.35
C ALA A 117 4.96 8.63 3.02
N ALA A 118 4.79 7.87 1.95
CA ALA A 118 3.51 7.30 1.50
C ALA A 118 3.27 5.86 2.01
N TRP A 119 4.27 5.26 2.65
CA TRP A 119 4.22 3.93 3.25
C TRP A 119 4.98 3.93 4.57
N LEU A 120 4.39 3.34 5.61
CA LEU A 120 5.02 3.17 6.92
C LEU A 120 5.04 1.69 7.29
N CYS A 121 6.12 1.26 7.95
CA CYS A 121 6.28 -0.10 8.46
C CYS A 121 6.42 -0.04 9.97
N TYR A 122 5.55 -0.74 10.70
CA TYR A 122 5.53 -0.83 12.15
C TYR A 122 5.83 -2.27 12.59
N PHE A 123 6.87 -2.44 13.40
CA PHE A 123 7.20 -3.72 14.04
C PHE A 123 6.45 -3.79 15.37
N ASN A 124 5.42 -4.65 15.48
CA ASN A 124 4.74 -5.05 16.73
C ASN A 124 4.51 -3.95 17.78
N SER A 125 4.13 -2.74 17.36
CA SER A 125 3.68 -1.69 18.27
C SER A 125 2.21 -1.43 18.00
N PRO A 126 1.35 -1.29 19.03
CA PRO A 126 -0.04 -0.94 18.81
C PRO A 126 -0.05 0.38 18.02
N LEU A 127 -0.59 0.35 16.80
CA LEU A 127 -0.76 1.51 15.94
C LEU A 127 -1.67 2.61 16.53
N ILE A 128 -2.16 2.38 17.75
CA ILE A 128 -3.16 3.14 18.46
C ILE A 128 -2.44 4.02 19.49
N GLN A 129 -2.47 5.33 19.28
CA GLN A 129 -2.36 6.28 20.38
C GLN A 129 -3.79 6.68 20.77
N SER A 130 -4.11 6.45 22.05
CA SER A 130 -5.34 6.86 22.74
C SER A 130 -5.56 8.36 22.67
#